data_AF-A0A5D2C287-F1
#
_entry.id   AF-A0A5D2C287-F1
#
_cell.length_a   1.000
_cell.length_b   1.000
_cell.length_c   1.000
_cell.angle_alpha   90.00
_cell.angle_beta   90.00
_cell.angle_gamma   90.00
#
_symmetry.space_group_name_H-M   'P 1'
#
loop_
_entity.id
_entity.type
_entity.pdbx_description
1 polymer ?
#
loop_
_entity_poly.entity_id
_entity_poly.type
_entity_poly.pdbx_seq_one_letter_code
_entity_poly.pdbx_strand_id
1 'polypeptide(L)' 'MEGNKKSLVDAVEKGIDLCKQILELYNDYYHGKLMKLVVIGGESLDVLQHWVVELFSNVRQGSQGKLEFKVEGSV' A
#
# COMPACT_ATOMS: atom_id res chain seq x y z
N MET A 1 12.11 7.65 -12.52
CA MET A 1 11.13 8.53 -13.20
C MET A 1 10.01 8.76 -12.22
N GLU A 2 9.67 10.01 -11.92
CA GLU A 2 8.62 10.34 -10.95
C GLU A 2 7.27 10.54 -11.68
N GLY A 3 6.15 10.27 -11.00
CA GLY A 3 4.81 10.48 -11.53
C GLY A 3 4.41 11.97 -11.52
N ASN A 4 3.61 12.40 -12.50
CA ASN A 4 3.11 13.78 -12.60
C ASN A 4 1.69 13.84 -13.20
N LYS A 5 1.05 15.03 -13.18
CA LYS A 5 -0.30 15.21 -13.73
C LYS A 5 -0.42 14.74 -15.18
N LYS A 6 0.57 15.06 -16.03
CA LYS A 6 0.57 14.65 -17.43
C LYS A 6 0.56 13.12 -17.55
N SER A 7 1.40 12.43 -16.80
CA SER A 7 1.45 10.95 -16.83
C SER A 7 0.12 10.29 -16.42
N LEU A 8 -0.63 10.91 -15.50
CA LEU A 8 -1.95 10.41 -15.08
C LEU A 8 -3.04 10.74 -16.11
N VAL A 9 -3.06 11.97 -16.62
CA VAL A 9 -4.04 12.38 -17.64
C VAL A 9 -3.85 11.58 -18.93
N ASP A 10 -2.61 11.47 -19.41
CA ASP A 10 -2.27 10.69 -20.61
C ASP A 10 -2.69 9.21 -20.45
N ALA A 11 -2.67 8.65 -19.23
CA ALA A 11 -3.13 7.29 -18.97
C ALA A 11 -4.66 7.17 -19.08
N VAL A 12 -5.41 8.13 -18.52
CA VAL A 12 -6.88 8.18 -18.65
C VAL A 12 -7.28 8.35 -20.12
N GLU A 13 -6.59 9.22 -20.85
CA GLU A 13 -6.80 9.42 -22.30
C GLU A 13 -6.54 8.14 -23.11
N LYS A 14 -5.63 7.28 -22.65
CA LYS A 14 -5.38 5.94 -23.21
C LYS A 14 -6.39 4.88 -22.77
N GLY A 15 -7.45 5.27 -22.04
CA GLY A 15 -8.50 4.37 -21.58
C GLY A 15 -8.13 3.55 -20.34
N ILE A 16 -7.08 3.94 -19.62
CA ILE A 16 -6.70 3.26 -18.37
C ILE A 16 -7.63 3.69 -17.24
N ASP A 17 -8.28 2.72 -16.59
CA ASP A 17 -9.02 2.94 -15.35
C ASP A 17 -8.04 3.07 -14.17
N LEU A 18 -7.63 4.31 -13.90
CA LEU A 18 -6.71 4.61 -12.81
C LEU A 18 -7.28 4.22 -11.43
N CYS A 19 -8.58 4.40 -11.20
CA CYS A 19 -9.20 4.08 -9.92
C CYS A 19 -9.09 2.58 -9.64
N LYS A 20 -9.37 1.76 -10.65
CA LYS A 20 -9.20 0.31 -10.57
C LYS A 20 -7.75 -0.07 -10.33
N GLN A 21 -6.79 0.49 -11.08
CA GLN A 21 -5.37 0.17 -10.89
C GLN A 21 -4.84 0.57 -9.50
N ILE A 22 -5.27 1.70 -8.95
CA ILE A 22 -4.91 2.12 -7.59
C ILE A 22 -5.49 1.14 -6.57
N LEU A 23 -6.73 0.70 -6.77
CA LEU A 23 -7.37 -0.26 -5.87
C LEU A 23 -6.70 -1.64 -5.95
N GLU A 24 -6.29 -2.09 -7.14
CA GLU A 24 -5.49 -3.31 -7.34
C GLU A 24 -4.14 -3.18 -6.63
N LEU A 25 -3.42 -2.07 -6.80
CA LEU A 25 -2.15 -1.81 -6.10
C LEU A 25 -2.31 -1.83 -4.58
N TYR A 26 -3.36 -1.17 -4.06
CA TYR A 26 -3.69 -1.23 -2.64
C TYR A 26 -3.96 -2.68 -2.21
N ASN A 27 -4.72 -3.43 -3.02
CA ASN A 27 -5.09 -4.81 -2.74
C ASN A 27 -3.94 -5.81 -2.90
N ASP A 28 -2.88 -5.49 -3.63
CA ASP A 28 -1.76 -6.41 -3.81
C ASP A 28 -0.64 -6.13 -2.82
N TYR A 29 -0.45 -4.87 -2.41
CA TYR A 29 0.76 -4.48 -1.67
C TYR A 29 0.50 -3.83 -0.30
N TYR A 30 -0.70 -3.30 -0.05
CA TYR A 30 -1.03 -2.71 1.25
C TYR A 30 -1.55 -3.78 2.23
N HIS A 31 -0.65 -4.60 2.78
CA HIS A 31 -1.01 -5.69 3.71
C HIS A 31 0.06 -5.94 4.78
N GLY A 32 -0.35 -6.54 5.91
CA GLY A 32 0.43 -6.62 7.15
C GLY A 32 1.78 -7.34 7.02
N LYS A 33 1.90 -8.35 6.14
CA LYS A 33 3.20 -9.01 5.86
C LYS A 33 4.27 -8.09 5.24
N LEU A 34 3.87 -7.00 4.57
CA LEU A 34 4.79 -6.04 3.96
C LEU A 34 4.98 -4.76 4.79
N MET A 35 4.24 -4.61 5.89
CA MET A 35 4.21 -3.39 6.69
C MET A 35 5.01 -3.54 7.98
N LYS A 36 5.61 -2.44 8.43
CA LYS A 36 6.19 -2.29 9.76
C LYS A 36 5.54 -1.10 10.43
N LEU A 37 5.08 -1.28 11.66
CA LEU A 37 4.47 -0.23 12.48
C LEU A 37 5.41 0.10 13.65
N VAL A 38 5.60 1.40 13.91
CA VAL A 38 6.32 1.92 15.07
C VAL A 38 5.40 2.89 15.78
N VAL A 39 5.23 2.73 17.10
CA VAL A 39 4.39 3.59 17.94
C VAL A 39 5.24 4.11 19.08
N ILE A 40 5.14 5.42 19.36
CA ILE A 40 5.85 6.10 20.44
C ILE A 40 4.81 6.89 21.24
N GLY A 41 4.82 6.72 22.56
CA GLY A 41 3.92 7.41 23.48
C GLY A 41 4.48 7.42 24.89
N GLY A 42 3.88 8.22 25.77
CA GLY A 42 4.22 8.26 27.20
C GLY A 42 3.59 7.13 28.02
N GLU A 43 2.69 6.36 27.41
CA GLU A 43 2.01 5.23 28.04
C GLU A 43 2.93 4.02 28.24
N SER A 44 2.52 3.08 29.09
CA SER A 44 3.24 1.83 29.27
C SER A 44 3.24 0.96 27.99
N LEU A 45 4.21 0.05 27.88
CA LEU A 45 4.30 -0.87 26.74
C LEU A 45 3.03 -1.73 26.59
N ASP A 46 2.39 -2.12 27.70
CA ASP A 46 1.16 -2.90 27.67
C ASP A 46 0.00 -2.12 27.04
N VAL A 47 -0.14 -0.84 27.39
CA VAL A 47 -1.17 0.05 26.81
C VAL A 47 -0.91 0.27 25.33
N LEU A 48 0.34 0.55 24.95
CA LEU A 48 0.70 0.72 23.53
C LEU A 48 0.46 -0.56 22.73
N GLN A 49 0.81 -1.73 23.29
CA GLN A 49 0.54 -3.02 22.65
C GLN A 49 -0.96 -3.26 22.49
N HIS A 50 -1.77 -2.97 23.51
CA HIS A 50 -3.21 -3.12 23.45
C HIS A 50 -3.82 -2.32 22.30
N TRP A 51 -3.45 -1.04 22.17
CA TRP A 51 -3.91 -0.20 21.06
C TRP A 51 -3.46 -0.70 19.69
N VAL A 52 -2.21 -1.18 19.59
CA VAL A 52 -1.72 -1.75 18.33
C VAL A 52 -2.57 -2.95 17.91
N VAL A 53 -2.89 -3.84 18.85
CA VAL A 53 -3.76 -4.99 18.58
C VAL A 53 -5.17 -4.52 18.22
N GLU A 54 -5.76 -3.61 18.98
CA GLU A 54 -7.12 -3.11 18.75
C GLU A 54 -7.26 -2.45 17.37
N LEU A 55 -6.32 -1.57 17.00
CA LEU A 55 -6.47 -0.72 15.82
C LEU A 55 -5.93 -1.35 14.54
N PHE A 56 -4.94 -2.24 14.63
CA PHE A 56 -4.22 -2.74 13.45
C PHE A 56 -4.33 -4.25 13.20
N SER A 57 -4.93 -5.03 14.11
CA SER A 57 -5.10 -6.48 13.91
C SER A 57 -5.94 -6.84 12.67
N ASN A 58 -6.85 -5.95 12.26
CA ASN A 58 -7.70 -6.14 11.09
C ASN A 58 -7.00 -5.83 9.76
N VAL A 59 -5.74 -5.38 9.78
CA VAL A 59 -4.96 -5.24 8.55
C VAL A 59 -4.76 -6.62 7.95
N ARG A 60 -5.28 -6.83 6.75
CA ARG A 60 -5.18 -8.10 6.02
C ARG A 60 -3.74 -8.60 5.98
N GLN A 61 -3.53 -9.89 6.19
CA GLN A 61 -2.20 -10.48 6.19
C GLN A 61 -1.52 -10.40 4.81
N GLY A 62 -2.32 -10.53 3.74
CA GLY A 62 -1.90 -10.57 2.33
C GLY A 62 -1.30 -11.91 1.91
N SER A 63 -1.20 -12.10 0.59
CA SER A 63 -0.59 -13.29 -0.01
C SER A 63 0.93 -13.29 0.16
N GLN A 64 1.60 -14.44 0.00
CA GLN A 64 3.07 -14.53 0.05
C GLN A 64 3.73 -14.08 -1.27
N GLY A 65 3.13 -13.12 -1.97
CA GLY A 65 3.67 -12.60 -3.22
C GLY A 65 5.00 -11.89 -2.97
N LYS A 66 6.04 -12.31 -3.70
CA LYS A 66 7.27 -11.53 -3.82
C LYS A 66 6.91 -10.20 -4.46
N LEU A 67 7.43 -9.09 -3.92
CA LEU A 67 7.32 -7.77 -4.55
C LEU A 67 7.98 -7.82 -5.94
N GLU A 68 7.18 -7.95 -6.99
CA GLU A 68 7.63 -7.92 -8.38
C GLU A 68 7.05 -6.70 -9.07
N PHE A 69 7.84 -5.62 -9.11
CA PHE A 69 7.53 -4.46 -9.94
C PHE A 69 8.05 -4.74 -11.35
N LYS A 70 7.18 -5.23 -12.24
CA LYS A 70 7.49 -5.28 -13.67
C LYS A 70 7.24 -3.90 -14.27
N VAL A 71 8.31 -3.24 -14.70
CA VAL A 71 8.22 -2.02 -15.51
C VAL A 71 8.10 -2.44 -16.97
N GLU A 72 6.88 -2.48 -17.49
CA GLU A 72 6.66 -2.50 -18.93
C GLU A 72 6.52 -1.06 -19.43
N GLY A 73 7.64 -0.49 -19.88
CA GLY A 73 7.66 0.76 -20.60
C GLY A 73 8.52 0.62 -21.84
N SER A 74 7.93 0.77 -23.03
CA SER A 74 8.70 1.08 -24.24
C SER A 74 9.41 2.41 -24.01
N VAL A 75 10.73 2.38 -24.21
CA VAL A 75 11.57 3.58 -24.44
C VAL A 75 11.12 4.26 -25.72
#